data_AF-A0A7K2JGE9-F1
#
_entry.id   AF-A0A7K2JGE9-F1
#
_cell.length_a   1.000
_cell.length_b   1.000
_cell.length_c   1.000
_cell.angle_alpha   90.00
_cell.angle_beta   90.00
_cell.angle_gamma   90.00
#
_symmetry.space_group_name_H-M   'P 1'
#
loop_
_entity.id
_entity.type
_entity.pdbx_description
1 polymer ?
#
loop_
_entity_poly.entity_id
_entity_poly.type
_entity_poly.pdbx_seq_one_letter_code
_entity_poly.pdbx_strand_id
1 'polypeptide(L)'
;MIRMIRTKNLRALQEGAELASALEADLENAEAAVAAFEADQADDVEQLQRLSSEAHDLRVELEAAETRGSDMHRLIELLLTATKYAFDAADAPLDVVMHQGNVHSTHRDRKAALAATPFPDGVWLPCPTPDDTDPLGWKIKQATPTPLPSPANASEIEFLLERLERPALEQLDEARELEAVRAQRDTAMKDTETAAAALTAESLTYAFHRVAVTEAVTEIAMALSGRSPRASVREVSALLLRHAELFGIDTHGPENGADTETKGAVA
;
A
#
# COMPACT_ATOMS: atom_id res chain seq x y z
N MET A 1 25.01 16.59 91.78
CA MET A 1 23.81 17.15 91.11
C MET A 1 24.06 17.50 89.64
N ILE A 2 25.11 18.27 89.31
CA ILE A 2 25.43 18.72 87.93
C ILE A 2 25.60 17.56 86.92
N ARG A 3 26.28 16.47 87.31
CA ARG A 3 26.52 15.31 86.44
C ARG A 3 25.23 14.61 85.97
N MET A 4 24.20 14.58 86.83
CA MET A 4 22.93 13.89 86.59
C MET A 4 22.00 14.69 85.66
N ILE A 5 22.05 16.03 85.74
CA ILE A 5 21.32 16.93 84.83
C ILE A 5 21.94 16.85 83.43
N ARG A 6 23.29 16.84 83.35
CA ARG A 6 24.02 16.74 82.09
C ARG A 6 23.74 15.43 81.34
N THR A 7 23.63 14.30 82.06
CA THR A 7 23.27 13.00 81.45
C THR A 7 21.83 12.93 80.96
N LYS A 8 20.87 13.57 81.65
CA LYS A 8 19.47 13.62 81.19
C LYS A 8 19.32 14.48 79.94
N ASN A 9 19.99 15.64 79.90
CA ASN A 9 19.97 16.51 78.72
C ASN A 9 20.66 15.86 77.51
N LEU A 10 21.76 15.12 77.73
CA LEU A 10 22.42 14.37 76.65
C LEU A 10 21.51 13.26 76.09
N ARG A 11 20.80 12.54 76.96
CA ARG A 11 19.86 11.49 76.52
C ARG A 11 18.69 12.06 75.72
N ALA A 12 18.10 13.15 76.18
CA ALA A 12 17.01 13.82 75.47
C ALA A 12 17.45 14.40 74.12
N LEU A 13 18.68 14.90 74.01
CA LEU A 13 19.25 15.35 72.73
C LEU A 13 19.51 14.19 71.77
N GLN A 14 19.89 13.02 72.30
CA GLN A 14 20.16 11.82 71.52
C GLN A 14 18.85 11.19 71.00
N GLU A 15 17.84 11.08 71.87
CA GLU A 15 16.47 10.66 71.50
C GLU A 15 15.84 11.64 70.49
N GLY A 16 16.07 12.96 70.65
CA GLY A 16 15.62 13.96 69.68
C GLY A 16 16.33 13.88 68.32
N ALA A 17 17.62 13.54 68.30
CA ALA A 17 18.38 13.35 67.07
C ALA A 17 17.95 12.07 66.32
N GLU A 18 17.67 10.98 67.04
CA GLU A 18 17.14 9.74 66.47
C GLU A 18 15.74 9.96 65.86
N LEU A 19 14.88 10.72 66.53
CA LEU A 19 13.54 11.04 66.04
C LEU A 19 13.59 12.00 64.83
N ALA A 20 14.51 12.96 64.82
CA ALA A 20 14.73 13.82 63.65
C ALA A 20 15.20 13.00 62.43
N SER A 21 16.14 12.07 62.62
CA SER A 21 16.61 11.19 61.55
C SER A 21 15.51 10.26 61.02
N ALA A 22 14.61 9.77 61.88
CA ALA A 22 13.47 8.98 61.45
C ALA A 22 12.47 9.81 60.62
N LEU A 23 12.19 11.05 61.05
CA LEU A 23 11.30 11.96 60.33
C LEU A 23 11.88 12.40 58.98
N GLU A 24 13.19 12.58 58.86
CA GLU A 24 13.86 12.86 57.58
C GLU A 24 13.71 11.68 56.62
N ALA A 25 13.88 10.44 57.11
CA ALA A 25 13.67 9.25 56.29
C ALA A 25 12.20 9.07 55.87
N ASP A 26 11.25 9.36 56.76
CA ASP A 26 9.82 9.33 56.46
C ASP A 26 9.44 10.41 55.42
N LEU A 27 10.04 11.61 55.51
CA LEU A 27 9.87 12.68 54.54
C LEU A 27 10.41 12.27 53.16
N GLU A 28 11.63 11.73 53.11
CA GLU A 28 12.24 11.27 51.85
C GLU A 28 11.41 10.16 51.19
N ASN A 29 10.89 9.21 51.99
CA ASN A 29 9.98 8.17 51.52
C ASN A 29 8.65 8.74 51.01
N ALA A 30 8.09 9.74 51.70
CA ALA A 30 6.86 10.39 51.29
C ALA A 30 7.05 11.20 50.00
N GLU A 31 8.16 11.92 49.86
CA GLU A 31 8.52 12.66 48.64
C GLU A 31 8.70 11.71 47.45
N ALA A 32 9.40 10.59 47.65
CA ALA A 32 9.55 9.56 46.63
C ALA A 32 8.20 8.93 46.24
N ALA A 33 7.31 8.68 47.20
CA ALA A 33 5.97 8.14 46.95
C ALA A 33 5.08 9.14 46.19
N VAL A 34 5.15 10.43 46.52
CA VAL A 34 4.43 11.49 45.80
C VAL A 34 4.95 11.60 44.37
N ALA A 35 6.26 11.62 44.17
CA ALA A 35 6.85 11.67 42.83
C ALA A 35 6.45 10.46 41.96
N ALA A 36 6.39 9.26 42.55
CA ALA A 36 5.90 8.06 41.86
C ALA A 36 4.41 8.20 41.49
N PHE A 37 3.58 8.69 42.40
CA PHE A 37 2.15 8.88 42.15
C PHE A 37 1.88 9.95 41.08
N GLU A 38 2.66 11.03 41.06
CA GLU A 38 2.58 12.07 40.02
C GLU A 38 2.96 11.52 38.63
N ALA A 39 3.96 10.63 38.57
CA ALA A 39 4.34 9.95 37.34
C ALA A 39 3.23 9.01 36.85
N ASP A 40 2.69 8.17 37.74
CA ASP A 40 1.57 7.27 37.42
C ASP A 40 0.34 8.06 36.95
N GLN A 41 0.05 9.20 37.58
CA GLN A 41 -1.06 10.06 37.18
C GLN A 41 -0.84 10.69 35.80
N ALA A 42 0.41 11.04 35.45
CA ALA A 42 0.72 11.57 34.12
C ALA A 42 0.51 10.52 33.03
N ASP A 43 0.93 9.28 33.28
CA ASP A 43 0.73 8.15 32.37
C ASP A 43 -0.77 7.81 32.20
N ASP A 44 -1.54 7.81 33.29
CA ASP A 44 -2.99 7.62 33.26
C ASP A 44 -3.70 8.71 32.44
N VAL A 45 -3.29 9.97 32.60
CA VAL A 45 -3.84 11.09 31.82
C VAL A 45 -3.52 10.94 30.34
N GLU A 46 -2.30 10.53 29.98
CA GLU A 46 -1.94 10.26 28.60
C GLU A 46 -2.79 9.12 28.01
N GLN A 47 -2.97 8.03 28.77
CA GLN A 47 -3.80 6.91 28.35
C GLN A 47 -5.27 7.33 28.16
N LEU A 48 -5.83 8.12 29.07
CA LEU A 48 -7.19 8.64 28.95
C LEU A 48 -7.36 9.56 27.74
N GLN A 49 -6.35 10.38 27.42
CA GLN A 49 -6.36 11.21 26.22
C GLN A 49 -6.38 10.35 24.95
N ARG A 50 -5.53 9.31 24.88
CA ARG A 50 -5.52 8.36 23.74
C ARG A 50 -6.87 7.66 23.57
N LEU A 51 -7.44 7.14 24.67
CA LEU A 51 -8.76 6.50 24.63
C LEU A 51 -9.86 7.49 24.24
N SER A 52 -9.75 8.76 24.67
CA SER A 52 -10.71 9.79 24.29
C SER A 52 -10.63 10.13 22.80
N SER A 53 -9.44 10.16 22.20
CA SER A 53 -9.29 10.34 20.75
C SER A 53 -9.84 9.14 19.99
N GLU A 54 -9.49 7.91 20.40
CA GLU A 54 -10.01 6.69 19.77
C GLU A 54 -11.55 6.62 19.84
N ALA A 55 -12.14 6.99 20.98
CA ALA A 55 -13.59 7.04 21.13
C ALA A 55 -14.25 8.13 20.27
N HIS A 56 -13.56 9.23 20.00
CA HIS A 56 -14.04 10.27 19.08
C HIS A 56 -14.01 9.76 17.64
N ASP A 57 -12.90 9.16 17.22
CA ASP A 57 -12.73 8.62 15.87
C ASP A 57 -13.76 7.54 15.56
N LEU A 58 -13.98 6.60 16.51
CA LEU A 58 -15.00 5.56 16.38
C LEU A 58 -16.42 6.12 16.27
N ARG A 59 -16.72 7.25 16.93
CA ARG A 59 -18.04 7.90 16.79
C ARG A 59 -18.24 8.50 15.42
N VAL A 60 -17.21 9.16 14.87
CA VAL A 60 -17.24 9.70 13.51
C VAL A 60 -17.41 8.56 12.49
N GLU A 61 -16.69 7.46 12.69
CA GLU A 61 -16.81 6.28 11.83
C GLU A 61 -18.20 5.64 11.91
N LEU A 62 -18.78 5.56 13.11
CA LEU A 62 -20.14 5.07 13.31
C LEU A 62 -21.17 5.95 12.60
N GLU A 63 -21.10 7.27 12.73
CA GLU A 63 -22.01 8.21 12.05
C GLU A 63 -21.90 8.09 10.52
N ALA A 64 -20.67 7.94 10.01
CA ALA A 64 -20.44 7.67 8.59
C ALA A 64 -21.03 6.30 8.17
N ALA A 65 -20.90 5.27 9.00
CA ALA A 65 -21.45 3.94 8.74
C ALA A 65 -22.99 3.94 8.74
N GLU A 66 -23.62 4.66 9.68
CA GLU A 66 -25.07 4.83 9.74
C GLU A 66 -25.60 5.56 8.49
N THR A 67 -24.91 6.61 8.07
CA THR A 67 -25.23 7.34 6.84
C THR A 67 -25.14 6.42 5.61
N ARG A 68 -24.04 5.66 5.46
CA ARG A 68 -23.91 4.65 4.39
C ARG A 68 -25.01 3.59 4.45
N GLY A 69 -25.41 3.15 5.64
CA GLY A 69 -26.49 2.19 5.84
C GLY A 69 -27.84 2.73 5.34
N SER A 70 -28.15 3.99 5.68
CA SER A 70 -29.38 4.65 5.21
C SER A 70 -29.40 4.84 3.69
N ASP A 71 -28.25 5.21 3.10
CA ASP A 71 -28.09 5.36 1.66
C ASP A 71 -28.27 4.04 0.93
N MET A 72 -27.69 2.95 1.44
CA MET A 72 -27.88 1.60 0.90
C MET A 72 -29.34 1.17 0.97
N HIS A 73 -30.03 1.44 2.07
CA HIS A 73 -31.45 1.13 2.19
C HIS A 73 -32.27 1.89 1.15
N ARG A 74 -32.01 3.19 0.99
CA ARG A 74 -32.66 4.03 -0.02
C ARG A 74 -32.37 3.53 -1.44
N LEU A 75 -31.14 3.16 -1.74
CA LEU A 75 -30.75 2.60 -3.02
C LEU A 75 -31.51 1.31 -3.32
N ILE A 76 -31.65 0.41 -2.33
CA ILE A 76 -32.42 -0.83 -2.47
C ILE A 76 -33.89 -0.52 -2.81
N GLU A 77 -34.53 0.41 -2.11
CA GLU A 77 -35.92 0.82 -2.42
C GLU A 77 -36.07 1.34 -3.85
N LEU A 78 -35.13 2.19 -4.29
CA LEU A 78 -35.14 2.74 -5.64
C LEU A 78 -34.92 1.67 -6.71
N LEU A 79 -33.99 0.74 -6.47
CA LEU A 79 -33.73 -0.39 -7.36
C LEU A 79 -34.92 -1.36 -7.43
N LEU A 80 -35.59 -1.62 -6.30
CA LEU A 80 -36.84 -2.42 -6.28
C LEU A 80 -37.94 -1.73 -7.09
N THR A 81 -38.04 -0.40 -7.00
CA THR A 81 -39.01 0.37 -7.79
C THR A 81 -38.66 0.36 -9.28
N ALA A 82 -37.38 0.52 -9.62
CA ALA A 82 -36.88 0.50 -10.99
C ALA A 82 -37.02 -0.88 -11.64
N THR A 83 -36.76 -1.95 -10.89
CA THR A 83 -36.96 -3.33 -11.36
C THR A 83 -38.43 -3.63 -11.57
N LYS A 84 -39.31 -3.23 -10.64
CA LYS A 84 -40.76 -3.34 -10.85
C LYS A 84 -41.21 -2.57 -12.09
N TYR A 85 -40.75 -1.33 -12.27
CA TYR A 85 -40.99 -0.57 -13.50
C TYR A 85 -40.51 -1.33 -14.74
N ALA A 86 -39.33 -1.95 -14.69
CA ALA A 86 -38.81 -2.74 -15.79
C ALA A 86 -39.67 -3.98 -16.10
N PHE A 87 -40.16 -4.69 -15.08
CA PHE A 87 -41.07 -5.82 -15.25
C PHE A 87 -42.44 -5.38 -15.79
N ASP A 88 -43.08 -4.40 -15.15
CA ASP A 88 -44.38 -3.87 -15.57
C ASP A 88 -44.33 -3.39 -17.03
N ALA A 89 -43.20 -2.81 -17.43
CA ALA A 89 -43.02 -2.23 -18.74
C ALA A 89 -42.47 -3.20 -19.79
N ALA A 90 -41.97 -4.38 -19.38
CA ALA A 90 -41.68 -5.54 -20.22
C ALA A 90 -42.94 -6.38 -20.49
N ASP A 91 -43.85 -6.46 -19.52
CA ASP A 91 -45.14 -7.14 -19.64
C ASP A 91 -46.21 -6.28 -20.35
N ALA A 92 -45.98 -4.97 -20.49
CA ALA A 92 -46.90 -4.06 -21.18
C ALA A 92 -46.91 -4.30 -22.71
N PRO A 93 -48.08 -4.56 -23.32
CA PRO A 93 -48.19 -4.68 -24.77
C PRO A 93 -47.90 -3.34 -25.46
N LEU A 94 -47.07 -3.36 -26.51
CA LEU A 94 -46.82 -2.19 -27.36
C LEU A 94 -47.70 -2.27 -28.61
N ASP A 95 -48.32 -1.14 -28.95
CA ASP A 95 -49.09 -0.99 -30.18
C ASP A 95 -48.16 -0.55 -31.33
N VAL A 96 -47.87 -1.46 -32.25
CA VAL A 96 -47.03 -1.25 -33.44
C VAL A 96 -47.89 -0.88 -34.62
N VAL A 97 -47.86 0.39 -35.03
CA VAL A 97 -48.50 0.88 -36.25
C VAL A 97 -47.67 0.45 -37.45
N MET A 98 -48.31 -0.25 -38.37
CA MET A 98 -47.77 -0.74 -39.64
C MET A 98 -48.53 -0.09 -40.79
N HIS A 99 -47.87 0.09 -41.93
CA HIS A 99 -48.47 0.50 -43.19
C HIS A 99 -47.94 -0.39 -44.32
N GLN A 100 -48.84 -1.04 -45.05
CA GLN A 100 -48.55 -1.96 -46.15
C GLN A 100 -47.53 -3.06 -45.78
N GLY A 101 -47.58 -3.56 -44.55
CA GLY A 101 -46.67 -4.59 -44.06
C GLY A 101 -45.35 -4.09 -43.46
N ASN A 102 -45.06 -2.78 -43.53
CA ASN A 102 -43.87 -2.18 -42.92
C ASN A 102 -44.20 -1.53 -41.57
N VAL A 103 -43.28 -1.59 -40.59
CA VAL A 103 -43.43 -0.88 -39.30
C VAL A 103 -43.27 0.62 -39.54
N HIS A 104 -44.27 1.40 -39.16
CA HIS A 104 -44.27 2.85 -39.26
C HIS A 104 -43.91 3.51 -37.93
N SER A 105 -44.52 3.07 -36.81
CA SER A 105 -44.23 3.62 -35.47
C SER A 105 -44.66 2.66 -34.36
N THR A 106 -44.10 2.82 -33.17
CA THR A 106 -44.37 1.97 -31.99
C THR A 106 -44.78 2.83 -30.81
N HIS A 107 -45.87 2.46 -30.13
CA HIS A 107 -46.44 3.27 -29.04
C HIS A 107 -46.79 2.40 -27.83
N ARG A 108 -46.62 2.95 -26.62
CA ARG A 108 -47.05 2.31 -25.36
C ARG A 108 -48.50 2.64 -24.99
N ASP A 109 -49.04 3.71 -25.55
CA ASP A 109 -50.43 4.14 -25.34
C ASP A 109 -51.22 3.96 -26.65
N ARG A 110 -52.30 3.20 -26.57
CA ARG A 110 -53.22 2.97 -27.69
C ARG A 110 -53.77 4.26 -28.27
N LYS A 111 -53.98 5.29 -27.44
CA LYS A 111 -54.46 6.60 -27.90
C LYS A 111 -53.42 7.30 -28.77
N ALA A 112 -52.15 7.22 -28.41
CA ALA A 112 -51.04 7.75 -29.20
C ALA A 112 -50.85 6.96 -30.51
N ALA A 113 -50.97 5.63 -30.44
CA ALA A 113 -50.93 4.75 -31.62
C ALA A 113 -52.03 5.11 -32.63
N LEU A 114 -53.26 5.35 -32.14
CA LEU A 114 -54.39 5.75 -32.96
C LEU A 114 -54.19 7.15 -33.57
N ALA A 115 -53.65 8.10 -32.81
CA ALA A 115 -53.37 9.46 -33.30
C ALA A 115 -52.26 9.50 -34.37
N ALA A 116 -51.34 8.53 -34.36
CA ALA A 116 -50.28 8.39 -35.36
C ALA A 116 -50.77 7.78 -36.68
N THR A 117 -52.02 7.31 -36.74
CA THR A 117 -52.66 6.85 -37.98
C THR A 117 -53.51 7.95 -38.61
N PRO A 118 -53.48 8.11 -39.95
CA PRO A 118 -54.28 9.12 -40.64
C PRO A 118 -55.81 8.86 -40.60
N PHE A 119 -56.27 7.71 -40.09
CA PHE A 119 -57.69 7.32 -40.01
C PHE A 119 -58.04 6.66 -38.66
N PRO A 120 -58.32 7.43 -37.60
CA PRO A 120 -58.54 6.91 -36.25
C PRO A 120 -60.00 6.47 -36.02
N ASP A 121 -60.43 5.33 -36.57
CA ASP A 121 -61.77 4.78 -36.25
C ASP A 121 -61.76 3.81 -35.06
N GLY A 122 -62.84 3.79 -34.28
CA GLY A 122 -62.93 3.12 -32.97
C GLY A 122 -63.22 1.62 -33.00
N VAL A 123 -63.35 1.00 -34.18
CA VAL A 123 -63.73 -0.42 -34.34
C VAL A 123 -62.73 -1.11 -35.25
N TRP A 124 -61.60 -1.55 -34.70
CA TRP A 124 -60.66 -2.41 -35.43
C TRP A 124 -60.50 -3.73 -34.68
N LEU A 125 -60.91 -4.81 -35.35
CA LEU A 125 -60.93 -6.16 -34.82
C LEU A 125 -59.49 -6.71 -34.68
N PRO A 126 -59.18 -7.47 -33.61
CA PRO A 126 -57.94 -8.23 -33.54
C PRO A 126 -57.90 -9.19 -34.72
N CYS A 127 -56.86 -9.05 -35.54
CA CYS A 127 -56.75 -9.63 -36.88
C CYS A 127 -57.13 -11.12 -36.91
N PRO A 128 -58.16 -11.50 -37.69
CA PRO A 128 -58.24 -12.84 -38.23
C PRO A 128 -57.93 -12.79 -39.74
N THR A 129 -57.06 -13.71 -40.16
CA THR A 129 -56.80 -14.14 -41.54
C THR A 129 -56.06 -13.19 -42.51
N PRO A 130 -55.18 -13.75 -43.37
CA PRO A 130 -54.31 -12.98 -44.27
C PRO A 130 -55.02 -12.39 -45.51
N ASP A 131 -56.32 -12.60 -45.66
CA ASP A 131 -57.07 -12.20 -46.86
C ASP A 131 -58.07 -11.05 -46.65
N ASP A 132 -58.06 -10.36 -45.51
CA ASP A 132 -59.11 -9.37 -45.23
C ASP A 132 -58.77 -7.92 -45.68
N THR A 133 -59.77 -7.35 -46.33
CA THR A 133 -59.85 -6.12 -47.13
C THR A 133 -59.61 -4.85 -46.32
N ASP A 134 -58.36 -4.40 -46.21
CA ASP A 134 -58.04 -3.07 -45.70
C ASP A 134 -57.47 -2.19 -46.84
N PRO A 135 -58.28 -1.29 -47.44
CA PRO A 135 -57.94 -0.59 -48.69
C PRO A 135 -56.74 0.36 -48.57
N LEU A 136 -56.29 0.65 -47.36
CA LEU A 136 -55.20 1.61 -47.08
C LEU A 136 -53.97 0.94 -46.44
N GLY A 137 -54.06 -0.33 -46.04
CA GLY A 137 -52.93 -1.12 -45.55
C GLY A 137 -52.39 -0.76 -44.16
N TRP A 138 -53.11 0.03 -43.34
CA TRP A 138 -52.65 0.45 -42.01
C TRP A 138 -53.08 -0.55 -40.93
N LYS A 139 -52.15 -1.08 -40.13
CA LYS A 139 -52.45 -2.11 -39.12
C LYS A 139 -51.74 -1.82 -37.81
N ILE A 140 -52.42 -1.90 -36.67
CA ILE A 140 -51.76 -1.86 -35.35
C ILE A 140 -51.61 -3.30 -34.84
N LYS A 141 -50.39 -3.76 -34.63
CA LYS A 141 -50.10 -5.06 -34.01
C LYS A 141 -49.60 -4.87 -32.60
N GLN A 142 -50.15 -5.63 -31.66
CA GLN A 142 -49.52 -5.76 -30.36
C GLN A 142 -48.29 -6.66 -30.50
N ALA A 143 -47.13 -6.07 -30.22
CA ALA A 143 -45.87 -6.80 -30.17
C ALA A 143 -45.19 -6.50 -28.85
N THR A 144 -44.31 -7.38 -28.41
CA THR A 144 -43.38 -7.13 -27.30
C THR A 144 -41.99 -6.93 -27.88
N PRO A 145 -41.49 -5.68 -27.99
CA PRO A 145 -40.03 -5.50 -27.96
C PRO A 145 -39.46 -4.15 -27.46
N THR A 146 -38.12 -4.14 -27.29
CA THR A 146 -37.13 -3.03 -27.19
C THR A 146 -36.99 -2.24 -25.87
N PRO A 147 -35.74 -1.77 -25.54
CA PRO A 147 -35.36 -1.34 -24.20
C PRO A 147 -36.11 -0.09 -23.74
N LEU A 148 -36.41 -0.07 -22.44
CA LEU A 148 -37.21 0.94 -21.77
C LEU A 148 -36.48 2.29 -21.66
N PRO A 149 -37.20 3.42 -21.69
CA PRO A 149 -36.65 4.68 -21.23
C PRO A 149 -36.27 4.58 -19.74
N SER A 150 -35.23 5.29 -19.32
CA SER A 150 -34.76 5.27 -17.94
C SER A 150 -35.88 5.67 -16.96
N PRO A 151 -35.98 5.01 -15.79
CA PRO A 151 -36.94 5.39 -14.76
C PRO A 151 -36.66 6.81 -14.26
N ALA A 152 -37.68 7.52 -13.79
CA ALA A 152 -37.55 8.90 -13.28
C ALA A 152 -36.51 9.04 -12.15
N ASN A 153 -36.24 7.94 -11.43
CA ASN A 153 -35.32 7.89 -10.30
C ASN A 153 -33.89 7.50 -10.70
N ALA A 154 -33.58 7.36 -12.00
CA ALA A 154 -32.27 6.91 -12.47
C ALA A 154 -31.12 7.80 -11.97
N SER A 155 -31.31 9.12 -11.96
CA SER A 155 -30.29 10.06 -11.47
C SER A 155 -30.05 9.96 -9.96
N GLU A 156 -31.08 9.64 -9.17
CA GLU A 156 -30.94 9.43 -7.72
C GLU A 156 -30.18 8.12 -7.44
N ILE A 157 -30.43 7.08 -8.24
CA ILE A 157 -29.70 5.81 -8.17
C ILE A 157 -28.22 6.02 -8.51
N GLU A 158 -27.92 6.72 -9.61
CA GLU A 158 -26.54 7.04 -10.03
C GLU A 158 -25.80 7.84 -8.95
N PHE A 159 -26.45 8.87 -8.39
CA PHE A 159 -25.88 9.68 -7.32
C PHE A 159 -25.56 8.87 -6.05
N LEU A 160 -26.48 7.98 -5.63
CA LEU A 160 -26.27 7.14 -4.45
C LEU A 160 -25.17 6.10 -4.69
N LEU A 161 -25.10 5.51 -5.89
CA LEU A 161 -24.01 4.61 -6.27
C LEU A 161 -22.66 5.33 -6.22
N GLU A 162 -22.54 6.51 -6.83
CA GLU A 162 -21.30 7.30 -6.81
C GLU A 162 -20.87 7.62 -5.37
N ARG A 163 -21.81 8.04 -4.52
CA ARG A 163 -21.52 8.38 -3.12
C ARG A 163 -21.09 7.17 -2.29
N LEU A 164 -21.61 5.97 -2.58
CA LEU A 164 -21.27 4.74 -1.89
C LEU A 164 -19.97 4.10 -2.40
N GLU A 165 -19.70 4.22 -3.71
CA GLU A 165 -18.51 3.64 -4.35
C GLU A 165 -17.25 4.47 -4.13
N ARG A 166 -17.38 5.81 -4.07
CA ARG A 166 -16.24 6.72 -3.97
C ARG A 166 -15.30 6.45 -2.78
N PRO A 167 -15.78 6.22 -1.55
CA PRO A 167 -14.89 5.88 -0.43
C PRO A 167 -14.13 4.57 -0.64
N ALA A 168 -14.76 3.57 -1.28
CA ALA A 168 -14.11 2.29 -1.55
C ALA A 168 -13.04 2.41 -2.65
N LEU A 169 -13.26 3.28 -3.64
CA LEU A 169 -12.27 3.58 -4.68
C LEU A 169 -11.07 4.34 -4.12
N GLU A 170 -11.31 5.35 -3.29
CA GLU A 170 -10.25 6.12 -2.62
C GLU A 170 -9.35 5.21 -1.75
N GLN A 171 -9.95 4.27 -0.99
CA GLN A 171 -9.20 3.28 -0.20
C GLN A 171 -8.35 2.33 -1.07
N LEU A 172 -8.85 1.94 -2.25
CA LEU A 172 -8.11 1.08 -3.17
C LEU A 172 -6.93 1.81 -3.80
N ASP A 173 -7.07 3.10 -4.10
CA ASP A 173 -6.00 3.91 -4.65
C ASP A 173 -4.90 4.16 -3.60
N GLU A 174 -5.26 4.48 -2.34
CA GLU A 174 -4.31 4.57 -1.23
C GLU A 174 -3.55 3.24 -1.00
N ALA A 175 -4.25 2.10 -1.05
CA ALA A 175 -3.63 0.79 -0.90
C ALA A 175 -2.61 0.49 -2.01
N ARG A 176 -2.90 0.89 -3.26
CA ARG A 176 -1.99 0.77 -4.39
C ARG A 176 -0.76 1.65 -4.25
N GLU A 177 -0.92 2.88 -3.78
CA GLU A 177 0.20 3.78 -3.50
C GLU A 177 1.13 3.20 -2.43
N LEU A 178 0.57 2.67 -1.34
CA LEU A 178 1.36 2.00 -0.29
C LEU A 178 2.10 0.76 -0.81
N GLU A 179 1.48 -0.01 -1.69
CA GLU A 179 2.12 -1.17 -2.32
C GLU A 179 3.27 -0.74 -3.25
N ALA A 180 3.09 0.33 -4.02
CA ALA A 180 4.15 0.92 -4.85
C ALA A 180 5.35 1.40 -4.00
N VAL A 181 5.08 2.06 -2.87
CA VAL A 181 6.12 2.50 -1.92
C VAL A 181 6.86 1.30 -1.33
N ARG A 182 6.15 0.22 -0.97
CA ARG A 182 6.78 -1.02 -0.47
C ARG A 182 7.66 -1.67 -1.54
N ALA A 183 7.18 -1.77 -2.78
CA ALA A 183 7.97 -2.31 -3.89
C ALA A 183 9.24 -1.49 -4.16
N GLN A 184 9.15 -0.16 -4.08
CA GLN A 184 10.30 0.74 -4.21
C GLN A 184 11.31 0.52 -3.08
N ARG A 185 10.85 0.40 -1.83
CA ARG A 185 11.70 0.10 -0.68
C ARG A 185 12.40 -1.24 -0.81
N ASP A 186 11.69 -2.28 -1.22
CA ASP A 186 12.23 -3.63 -1.34
C ASP A 186 13.27 -3.72 -2.48
N THR A 187 13.09 -2.93 -3.54
CA THR A 187 14.09 -2.76 -4.61
C THR A 187 15.34 -2.06 -4.06
N ALA A 188 15.17 -0.97 -3.33
CA ALA A 188 16.30 -0.25 -2.72
C ALA A 188 17.08 -1.12 -1.72
N MET A 189 16.42 -2.00 -0.96
CA MET A 189 17.11 -2.95 -0.07
C MET A 189 17.90 -4.02 -0.84
N LYS A 190 17.36 -4.54 -1.95
CA LYS A 190 18.10 -5.47 -2.80
C LYS A 190 19.35 -4.82 -3.40
N ASP A 191 19.26 -3.56 -3.80
CA ASP A 191 20.39 -2.83 -4.37
C ASP A 191 21.48 -2.60 -3.31
N THR A 192 21.12 -2.28 -2.07
CA THR A 192 22.10 -2.13 -0.97
C THR A 192 22.74 -3.45 -0.56
N GLU A 193 21.96 -4.54 -0.48
CA GLU A 193 22.48 -5.90 -0.24
C GLU A 193 23.44 -6.32 -1.35
N THR A 194 23.11 -6.04 -2.61
CA THR A 194 23.95 -6.34 -3.77
C THR A 194 25.25 -5.53 -3.74
N ALA A 195 25.18 -4.24 -3.40
CA ALA A 195 26.37 -3.39 -3.24
C ALA A 195 27.28 -3.86 -2.09
N ALA A 196 26.71 -4.28 -0.96
CA ALA A 196 27.46 -4.84 0.16
C ALA A 196 28.13 -6.18 -0.20
N ALA A 197 27.45 -7.03 -0.97
CA ALA A 197 28.01 -8.28 -1.49
C ALA A 197 29.19 -8.03 -2.46
N ALA A 198 29.11 -7.00 -3.31
CA ALA A 198 30.20 -6.64 -4.21
C ALA A 198 31.44 -6.13 -3.45
N LEU A 199 31.25 -5.25 -2.46
CA LEU A 199 32.34 -4.75 -1.61
C LEU A 199 33.03 -5.85 -0.81
N THR A 200 32.25 -6.80 -0.28
CA THR A 200 32.81 -7.96 0.45
C THR A 200 33.59 -8.88 -0.50
N ALA A 201 33.09 -9.15 -1.70
CA ALA A 201 33.82 -9.92 -2.71
C ALA A 201 35.13 -9.23 -3.14
N GLU A 202 35.12 -7.91 -3.34
CA GLU A 202 36.31 -7.13 -3.68
C GLU A 202 37.35 -7.17 -2.54
N SER A 203 36.92 -6.98 -1.28
CA SER A 203 37.80 -7.05 -0.12
C SER A 203 38.43 -8.43 0.08
N LEU A 204 37.67 -9.51 -0.18
CA LEU A 204 38.17 -10.89 -0.15
C LEU A 204 39.18 -11.13 -1.27
N THR A 205 38.90 -10.64 -2.48
CA THR A 205 39.82 -10.76 -3.63
C THR A 205 41.14 -10.05 -3.34
N TYR A 206 41.09 -8.84 -2.75
CA TYR A 206 42.28 -8.11 -2.31
C TYR A 206 43.06 -8.84 -1.22
N ALA A 207 42.36 -9.45 -0.25
CA ALA A 207 43.00 -10.22 0.81
C ALA A 207 43.71 -11.48 0.27
N PHE A 208 43.06 -12.23 -0.63
CA PHE A 208 43.66 -13.40 -1.28
C PHE A 208 44.87 -13.01 -2.14
N HIS A 209 44.77 -11.93 -2.90
CA HIS A 209 45.90 -11.41 -3.68
C HIS A 209 47.09 -11.05 -2.79
N ARG A 210 46.86 -10.34 -1.67
CA ARG A 210 47.93 -10.00 -0.72
C ARG A 210 48.60 -11.23 -0.12
N VAL A 211 47.84 -12.25 0.25
CA VAL A 211 48.39 -13.50 0.79
C VAL A 211 49.27 -14.19 -0.26
N ALA A 212 48.78 -14.33 -1.48
CA ALA A 212 49.51 -14.95 -2.58
C ALA A 212 50.79 -14.17 -2.96
N VAL A 213 50.74 -12.83 -2.99
CA VAL A 213 51.92 -11.97 -3.19
C VAL A 213 52.93 -12.16 -2.04
N THR A 214 52.46 -12.25 -0.80
CA THR A 214 53.35 -12.44 0.36
C THR A 214 54.05 -13.80 0.30
N GLU A 215 53.33 -14.86 -0.07
CA GLU A 215 53.88 -16.20 -0.27
C GLU A 215 54.93 -16.20 -1.39
N ALA A 216 54.60 -15.63 -2.55
CA ALA A 216 55.52 -15.51 -3.69
C ALA A 216 56.80 -14.72 -3.34
N VAL A 217 56.67 -13.58 -2.64
CA VAL A 217 57.82 -12.79 -2.18
C VAL A 217 58.66 -13.57 -1.18
N THR A 218 58.04 -14.37 -0.31
CA THR A 218 58.75 -15.20 0.67
C THR A 218 59.54 -16.31 -0.02
N GLU A 219 58.96 -16.99 -1.02
CA GLU A 219 59.66 -17.98 -1.85
C GLU A 219 60.88 -17.35 -2.55
N ILE A 220 60.71 -16.17 -3.14
CA ILE A 220 61.79 -15.43 -3.82
C ILE A 220 62.90 -15.05 -2.82
N ALA A 221 62.54 -14.55 -1.63
CA ALA A 221 63.51 -14.19 -0.60
C ALA A 221 64.31 -15.39 -0.08
N MET A 222 63.67 -16.56 0.03
CA MET A 222 64.35 -17.81 0.42
C MET A 222 65.31 -18.28 -0.67
N ALA A 223 64.92 -18.21 -1.94
CA ALA A 223 65.81 -18.54 -3.08
C ALA A 223 67.02 -17.60 -3.16
N LEU A 224 66.83 -16.30 -2.88
CA LEU A 224 67.92 -15.31 -2.79
C LEU A 224 68.91 -15.59 -1.65
N SER A 225 68.45 -16.25 -0.58
CA SER A 225 69.27 -16.59 0.60
C SER A 225 70.16 -17.83 0.38
N GLY A 226 70.10 -18.47 -0.79
CA GLY A 226 70.92 -19.63 -1.15
C GLY A 226 72.43 -19.34 -1.23
N ARG A 227 73.27 -20.32 -0.88
CA ARG A 227 74.75 -20.19 -0.81
C ARG A 227 75.47 -20.01 -2.16
N SER A 228 74.76 -20.06 -3.30
CA SER A 228 75.33 -19.98 -4.65
C SER A 228 74.67 -18.86 -5.47
N PRO A 229 75.40 -17.77 -5.79
CA PRO A 229 74.85 -16.62 -6.51
C PRO A 229 74.32 -16.93 -7.91
N ARG A 230 74.92 -17.92 -8.61
CA ARG A 230 74.47 -18.30 -9.96
C ARG A 230 73.24 -19.20 -9.94
N ALA A 231 73.07 -20.00 -8.89
CA ALA A 231 71.90 -20.86 -8.73
C ALA A 231 70.69 -20.02 -8.29
N SER A 232 70.87 -19.09 -7.35
CA SER A 232 69.81 -18.22 -6.85
C SER A 232 69.21 -17.33 -7.94
N VAL A 233 70.02 -16.77 -8.85
CA VAL A 233 69.50 -15.95 -9.96
C VAL A 233 68.57 -16.75 -10.88
N ARG A 234 68.93 -18.00 -11.24
CA ARG A 234 68.08 -18.84 -12.11
C ARG A 234 66.78 -19.24 -11.43
N GLU A 235 66.84 -19.55 -10.14
CA GLU A 235 65.68 -19.94 -9.33
C GLU A 235 64.72 -18.76 -9.15
N VAL A 236 65.24 -17.57 -8.84
CA VAL A 236 64.44 -16.34 -8.75
C VAL A 236 63.79 -15.97 -10.08
N SER A 237 64.52 -16.09 -11.21
CA SER A 237 63.92 -15.86 -12.53
C SER A 237 62.78 -16.84 -12.83
N ALA A 238 62.90 -18.11 -12.45
CA ALA A 238 61.84 -19.10 -12.62
C ALA A 238 60.62 -18.81 -11.72
N LEU A 239 60.86 -18.38 -10.47
CA LEU A 239 59.79 -18.00 -9.53
C LEU A 239 59.05 -16.73 -9.97
N LEU A 240 59.76 -15.73 -10.50
CA LEU A 240 59.16 -14.52 -11.05
C LEU A 240 58.28 -14.82 -12.28
N LEU A 241 58.71 -15.74 -13.14
CA LEU A 241 57.90 -16.19 -14.28
C LEU A 241 56.68 -17.00 -13.82
N ARG A 242 56.85 -17.87 -12.81
CA ARG A 242 55.76 -18.67 -12.24
C ARG A 242 54.68 -17.80 -11.58
N HIS A 243 55.08 -16.70 -10.94
CA HIS A 243 54.19 -15.78 -10.23
C HIS A 243 53.92 -14.48 -11.01
N ALA A 244 54.19 -14.45 -12.32
CA ALA A 244 54.13 -13.23 -13.11
C ALA A 244 52.74 -12.58 -13.12
N GLU A 245 51.67 -13.38 -13.19
CA GLU A 245 50.29 -12.90 -13.12
C GLU A 245 49.96 -12.22 -11.77
N LEU A 246 50.56 -12.68 -10.67
CA LEU A 246 50.40 -12.08 -9.33
C LEU A 246 51.09 -10.72 -9.21
N PHE A 247 52.11 -10.45 -10.01
CA PHE A 247 52.82 -9.16 -10.02
C PHE A 247 52.39 -8.24 -11.16
N GLY A 248 51.37 -8.63 -11.94
CA GLY A 248 50.95 -7.89 -13.14
C GLY A 248 52.03 -7.84 -14.22
N ILE A 249 52.94 -8.80 -14.24
CA ILE A 249 53.98 -8.94 -15.26
C ILE A 249 53.36 -9.70 -16.43
N ASP A 250 53.16 -9.00 -17.54
CA ASP A 250 52.73 -9.63 -18.78
C ASP A 250 53.86 -10.54 -19.32
N THR A 251 53.65 -11.86 -19.26
CA THR A 251 54.62 -12.86 -19.73
C THR A 251 54.59 -13.05 -21.24
N HIS A 252 53.61 -12.48 -21.93
CA HIS A 252 53.45 -12.60 -23.37
C HIS A 252 54.12 -11.46 -24.16
N GLY A 253 54.69 -10.47 -23.46
CA GLY A 253 55.21 -9.25 -24.08
C GLY A 253 54.07 -8.37 -24.59
N PRO A 254 54.30 -7.08 -24.83
CA PRO A 254 53.23 -6.18 -25.26
C PRO A 254 52.55 -6.76 -26.50
N GLU A 255 51.26 -7.08 -26.39
CA GLU A 255 50.43 -7.37 -27.56
C GLU A 255 50.58 -6.17 -28.49
N ASN A 256 51.21 -6.39 -29.65
CA ASN A 256 51.37 -5.37 -30.67
C ASN A 256 49.96 -4.96 -31.17
N GLY A 257 49.33 -3.98 -30.52
CA GLY A 257 48.06 -3.43 -31.00
C GLY A 257 47.05 -2.89 -29.99
N ALA A 258 47.45 -2.43 -28.79
CA ALA A 258 46.51 -1.71 -27.92
C ALA A 258 47.05 -0.33 -27.51
N ASP A 259 46.19 0.66 -27.72
CA ASP A 259 46.43 2.10 -27.61
C ASP A 259 47.15 2.54 -26.33
N THR A 260 48.10 3.45 -26.52
CA THR A 260 48.90 4.13 -25.49
C THR A 260 48.09 5.22 -24.77
N GLU A 261 46.92 4.89 -24.24
CA GLU A 261 46.20 5.82 -23.36
C GLU A 261 45.85 5.17 -22.02
N THR A 262 46.58 5.65 -21.01
CA THR A 262 46.22 5.66 -19.58
C THR A 262 46.32 4.35 -18.80
N LYS A 263 47.56 3.98 -18.43
CA LYS A 263 47.83 3.53 -17.04
C LYS A 263 49.11 4.19 -16.54
N GLY A 264 48.98 4.87 -15.40
CA GLY A 264 49.97 5.78 -14.85
C GLY A 264 51.33 5.14 -14.59
N ALA A 265 52.36 5.78 -15.14
CA ALA A 265 53.72 5.61 -14.68
C ALA A 265 53.83 6.22 -13.27
N VAL A 266 54.10 5.38 -12.27
CA VAL A 266 54.77 5.83 -11.05
C VAL A 266 56.26 5.71 -11.32
N ALA A 267 56.93 6.86 -11.42
CA ALA A 267 58.36 7.02 -11.25
C ALA A 267 58.66 7.35 -9.78
#